data_AF-A0A8S2ZKN7-F1
#
_entry.id   AF-A0A8S2ZKN7-F1
#
_cell.length_a   1.000
_cell.length_b   1.000
_cell.length_c   1.000
_cell.angle_alpha   90.00
_cell.angle_beta   90.00
_cell.angle_gamma   90.00
#
_symmetry.space_group_name_H-M   'P 1'
#
loop_
_entity.id
_entity.type
_entity.pdbx_description
1 polymer ?
#
loop_
_entity_poly.entity_id
_entity_poly.type
_entity_poly.pdbx_seq_one_letter_code
_entity_poly.pdbx_strand_id
1 'polypeptide(L)' 'MVSTSQDGKLILWDAFTTNKEHVITMSTTWVLACAYSPSATTVACG' A
#
# COMPACT_ATOMS: atom_id res chain seq x y z
N MET A 1 -5.43 -5.60 -3.21
CA MET A 1 -5.99 -4.30 -2.75
C MET A 1 -4.91 -3.56 -1.97
N VAL A 2 -4.83 -2.25 -2.11
CA VAL A 2 -3.90 -1.40 -1.35
C VAL A 2 -4.71 -0.52 -0.41
N SER A 3 -4.27 -0.41 0.83
CA SER A 3 -4.87 0.49 1.83
C SER A 3 -3.77 1.34 2.48
N THR A 4 -3.99 2.65 2.53
CA THR A 4 -3.10 3.64 3.15
C THR A 4 -3.69 4.14 4.46
N SER A 5 -2.89 4.15 5.53
CA SER A 5 -3.25 4.80 6.79
C SER A 5 -2.62 6.20 6.89
N GLN A 6 -3.30 7.11 7.59
CA GLN A 6 -2.78 8.44 7.94
C GLN A 6 -1.48 8.36 8.77
N ASP A 7 -1.23 7.22 9.39
CA ASP A 7 0.00 6.91 10.14
C ASP A 7 1.22 6.65 9.25
N GLY A 8 1.14 6.89 7.94
CA GLY A 8 2.23 6.64 6.98
C GLY A 8 2.44 5.16 6.65
N LYS A 9 1.44 4.31 6.93
CA LYS A 9 1.53 2.87 6.69
C LYS A 9 0.73 2.48 5.46
N LEU A 10 1.38 1.80 4.54
CA LEU A 10 0.78 1.25 3.34
C LEU A 10 0.69 -0.26 3.50
N ILE A 11 -0.52 -0.82 3.40
CA ILE A 11 -0.75 -2.25 3.52
C ILE A 11 -1.21 -2.80 2.18
N LEU A 12 -0.48 -3.79 1.71
CA LEU A 12 -0.79 -4.60 0.55
C LEU A 12 -1.53 -5.85 1.00
N TRP A 13 -2.69 -6.03 0.40
CA TRP A 13 -3.59 -7.15 0.65
C TRP A 13 -3.69 -7.97 -0.62
N ASP A 14 -3.41 -9.26 -0.50
CA ASP A 14 -3.77 -10.23 -1.51
C ASP A 14 -5.31 -10.41 -1.46
N ALA A 15 -5.98 -10.07 -2.57
CA ALA A 15 -7.43 -10.12 -2.64
C ALA A 15 -7.98 -11.55 -2.80
N PHE A 16 -7.16 -12.51 -3.24
CA PHE A 16 -7.56 -13.89 -3.43
C PHE A 16 -7.40 -14.71 -2.15
N THR A 17 -6.33 -14.47 -1.41
CA THR A 17 -6.05 -15.19 -0.16
C THR A 17 -6.50 -14.40 1.08
N THR A 18 -6.94 -13.15 0.91
CA THR A 18 -7.31 -12.21 1.99
C THR A 18 -6.19 -12.02 3.02
N ASN A 19 -4.94 -12.34 2.65
CA ASN A 19 -3.79 -12.25 3.53
C ASN A 19 -3.09 -10.90 3.39
N LYS A 20 -2.50 -10.45 4.50
CA LYS A 20 -1.64 -9.27 4.56
C LYS A 20 -0.29 -9.67 4.02
N GLU A 21 0.04 -9.22 2.82
CA GLU A 21 1.26 -9.64 2.15
C GLU A 21 2.43 -8.74 2.53
N HIS A 22 2.21 -7.42 2.48
CA HIS A 22 3.27 -6.45 2.77
C HIS A 22 2.76 -5.24 3.53
N VAL A 23 3.59 -4.76 4.46
CA VAL A 23 3.42 -3.48 5.14
C VAL A 23 4.63 -2.62 4.83
N ILE A 24 4.38 -1.50 4.15
CA ILE A 24 5.39 -0.52 3.78
C ILE A 24 5.20 0.68 4.71
N THR A 25 6.19 0.93 5.55
CA THR A 25 6.20 2.09 6.45
C THR A 25 6.90 3.24 5.72
N MET A 26 6.16 4.30 5.40
CA MET A 26 6.69 5.52 4.81
C MET A 26 6.76 6.62 5.88
N SER A 27 7.78 7.47 5.81
CA SER A 27 7.98 8.59 6.74
C SER A 27 7.15 9.83 6.38
N THR A 28 6.34 9.77 5.32
CA THR A 28 5.43 10.85 4.92
C THR A 28 4.10 10.67 5.64
N THR A 29 3.75 11.66 6.46
CA THR A 29 2.41 11.82 7.01
C THR A 29 1.49 12.34 5.91
N TRP A 30 0.37 11.64 5.70
CA TRP A 30 -0.68 11.93 4.71
C TRP A 30 -0.38 11.52 3.27
N VAL A 31 -0.54 10.22 2.99
CA VAL A 31 -0.69 9.72 1.62
C VAL A 31 -2.15 9.91 1.20
N LEU A 32 -2.39 10.74 0.20
CA LEU A 32 -3.73 11.03 -0.33
C LEU A 32 -4.06 10.14 -1.53
N ALA A 33 -3.05 9.62 -2.23
CA ALA A 33 -3.23 8.71 -3.35
C ALA A 33 -2.17 7.60 -3.36
N CYS A 34 -2.63 6.38 -3.59
CA CYS A 34 -1.77 5.21 -3.78
C CYS A 34 -2.12 4.52 -5.10
N ALA A 35 -1.11 4.27 -5.93
CA ALA A 35 -1.25 3.56 -7.20
C ALA A 35 -0.41 2.28 -7.16
N TYR A 36 -1.03 1.17 -7.57
CA TYR A 36 -0.39 -0.14 -7.64
C TYR A 36 -0.01 -0.45 -9.10
N SER A 37 1.23 -0.90 -9.33
CA SER A 37 1.59 -1.40 -10.67
C SER A 37 0.87 -2.72 -10.94
N PRO A 38 0.28 -2.92 -12.14
CA PRO A 38 -0.31 -4.21 -12.50
C PRO A 38 0.71 -5.35 -12.51
N SER A 39 2.02 -5.04 -12.60
CA SER A 39 3.11 -6.02 -12.48
C SER A 39 3.43 -6.44 -11.03
N ALA A 40 2.74 -5.89 -10.03
CA ALA A 40 2.98 -6.12 -8.60
C ALA A 40 4.40 -5.78 -8.09
N THR A 41 5.27 -5.23 -8.93
CA THR A 41 6.67 -4.97 -8.58
C THR A 41 6.89 -3.60 -7.95
N THR A 42 5.97 -2.66 -8.12
CA THR A 42 6.11 -1.29 -7.60
C THR A 42 4.79 -0.70 -7.15
N VAL A 43 4.87 0.14 -6.11
CA VAL A 43 3.75 0.90 -5.55
C VAL A 43 4.18 2.36 -5.47
N ALA A 44 3.36 3.26 -6.02
CA ALA A 44 3.55 4.69 -5.90
C ALA A 44 2.60 5.25 -4.85
N CYS A 45 3.10 6.14 -4.00
CA CYS A 45 2.33 6.82 -2.97
C CYS A 45 2.74 8.30 -2.93
N GLY A 46 1.75 9.18 -2.78
CA GLY A 46 1.92 10.63 -2.76
C GLY A 46 0.77 11.34 -2.03
#